data_AF-A0A6L9MJP7-F1
#
_entry.id   AF-A0A6L9MJP7-F1
#
_cell.length_a   1.000
_cell.length_b   1.000
_cell.length_c   1.000
_cell.angle_alpha   90.00
_cell.angle_beta   90.00
_cell.angle_gamma   90.00
#
_symmetry.space_group_name_H-M   'P 1'
#
loop_
_entity.id
_entity.type
_entity.pdbx_description
1 polymer ?
#
loop_
_entity_poly.entity_id
_entity_poly.type
_entity_poly.pdbx_seq_one_letter_code
_entity_poly.pdbx_strand_id
1 'polypeptide(L)' 'MLLAMHGTRDAWSEACDRRRAAEKDARWVDDDVTRHRRRYWNSVMREIERQTGYRH' A
#
# COMPACT_ATOMS: atom_id res chain seq x y z
N MET A 1 4.01 12.65 0.75
CA MET A 1 4.07 11.90 2.03
C MET A 1 2.64 11.72 2.50
N LEU A 2 2.08 10.51 2.38
CA LEU A 2 0.64 10.25 2.63
C LEU A 2 0.21 10.66 4.05
N LEU A 3 1.08 10.39 5.02
CA LEU A 3 0.89 10.78 6.42
C LEU A 3 0.90 12.29 6.68
N ALA A 4 1.51 13.07 5.78
CA ALA A 4 1.56 14.52 5.93
C ALA A 4 0.29 15.21 5.37
N MET A 5 -0.49 14.52 4.53
CA MET A 5 -1.71 15.06 3.90
C MET A 5 -2.99 14.51 4.52
N HIS A 6 -2.94 13.29 5.07
CA HIS A 6 -4.08 12.56 5.58
C HIS A 6 -3.71 11.93 6.92
N GLY A 7 -4.60 12.00 7.91
CA GLY A 7 -4.36 11.39 9.23
C GLY A 7 -4.03 9.90 9.11
N THR A 8 -3.47 9.29 10.17
CA THR A 8 -2.94 7.92 10.15
C THR A 8 -3.92 6.87 9.60
N ARG A 9 -5.22 7.01 9.91
CA ARG A 9 -6.29 6.14 9.40
C ARG A 9 -6.54 6.33 7.90
N ASP A 10 -6.54 7.56 7.42
CA ASP A 10 -6.80 7.89 6.02
C ASP A 10 -5.60 7.49 5.15
N ALA A 11 -4.37 7.68 5.62
CA ALA A 11 -3.15 7.22 4.95
C ALA A 11 -3.14 5.69 4.77
N TRP A 12 -3.63 4.93 5.77
CA TRP A 12 -3.78 3.48 5.67
C TRP A 12 -4.86 3.06 4.68
N SER A 13 -6.03 3.72 4.71
CA SER A 13 -7.14 3.42 3.80
C SER A 13 -6.76 3.73 2.35
N GLU A 14 -6.07 4.84 2.11
CA GLU A 14 -5.60 5.22 0.77
C GLU A 14 -4.50 4.28 0.25
N ALA A 15 -3.61 3.78 1.14
CA ALA A 15 -2.63 2.77 0.78
C ALA A 15 -3.30 1.42 0.43
N CYS A 16 -4.35 1.03 1.18
CA CYS A 16 -5.17 -0.14 0.84
C CYS A 16 -5.85 0.00 -0.52
N ASP A 17 -6.46 1.15 -0.80
CA ASP A 17 -7.15 1.42 -2.07
C ASP A 17 -6.18 1.41 -3.24
N ARG A 18 -5.00 2.03 -3.09
CA ARG A 18 -3.95 1.97 -4.12
C ARG A 18 -3.43 0.55 -4.36
N ARG A 19 -3.30 -0.27 -3.31
CA ARG A 19 -2.93 -1.68 -3.46
C ARG A 19 -4.01 -2.43 -4.26
N ARG A 20 -5.28 -2.22 -3.94
CA ARG A 20 -6.42 -2.86 -4.61
C ARG A 20 -6.55 -2.44 -6.08
N ALA A 21 -6.28 -1.17 -6.38
CA ALA A 21 -6.21 -0.66 -7.75
C ALA A 21 -5.03 -1.29 -8.51
N ALA A 22 -3.85 -1.36 -7.87
CA ALA A 22 -2.67 -1.99 -8.45
C ALA A 22 -2.86 -3.50 -8.72
N GLU A 23 -3.60 -4.21 -7.86
CA GLU A 23 -3.98 -5.61 -8.05
C GLU A 23 -4.99 -5.78 -9.21
N LYS A 24 -5.97 -4.86 -9.36
CA LYS A 24 -6.89 -4.86 -10.50
C LYS A 24 -6.18 -4.60 -11.84
N ASP A 25 -5.25 -3.64 -11.87
CA ASP A 25 -4.43 -3.36 -13.05
C ASP A 25 -3.47 -4.51 -13.38
N ALA A 26 -2.89 -5.13 -12.34
CA ALA A 26 -1.95 -6.25 -12.50
C ALA A 26 -2.61 -7.54 -12.97
N ARG A 27 -3.96 -7.63 -12.98
CA ARG A 27 -4.70 -8.81 -13.43
C ARG A 27 -4.37 -9.24 -14.88
N TRP A 28 -3.80 -8.33 -15.67
CA TRP A 28 -3.38 -8.57 -17.06
C TRP A 28 -1.86 -8.54 -17.26
N VAL A 29 -1.07 -8.50 -16.17
CA VAL A 29 0.38 -8.30 -16.21
C VAL A 29 1.10 -9.53 -15.64
N ASP A 30 2.30 -9.78 -16.14
CA ASP A 30 3.17 -10.90 -15.80
C ASP A 30 3.31 -11.13 -14.27
N ASP A 31 3.39 -12.40 -13.87
CA ASP A 31 3.39 -12.84 -12.47
C ASP A 31 4.55 -12.23 -11.66
N ASP A 32 5.68 -11.96 -12.32
CA ASP A 32 6.85 -11.35 -11.65
C ASP A 32 6.62 -9.88 -11.30
N VAL A 33 5.94 -9.13 -12.19
CA VAL A 33 5.52 -7.74 -11.94
C VAL A 33 4.53 -7.68 -10.79
N THR A 34 3.58 -8.61 -10.76
CA THR A 34 2.60 -8.73 -9.67
C THR A 34 3.29 -9.00 -8.32
N ARG A 35 4.29 -9.89 -8.30
CA ARG A 35 5.08 -10.20 -7.09
C ARG A 35 5.87 -9.00 -6.60
N HIS A 36 6.53 -8.28 -7.51
CA HIS A 36 7.30 -7.09 -7.20
C HIS A 36 6.40 -5.98 -6.62
N ARG A 37 5.26 -5.72 -7.27
CA ARG A 37 4.28 -4.71 -6.85
C ARG A 37 3.67 -5.04 -5.47
N ARG A 38 3.41 -6.32 -5.20
CA ARG A 38 2.94 -6.79 -3.89
C ARG A 38 3.98 -6.56 -2.78
N ARG A 39 5.26 -6.86 -3.04
CA ARG A 39 6.34 -6.59 -2.08
C ARG A 39 6.49 -5.09 -1.80
N TYR A 40 6.43 -4.26 -2.83
CA TYR A 40 6.47 -2.81 -2.68
C TYR A 40 5.36 -2.30 -1.76
N TRP A 41 4.11 -2.65 -2.02
CA TRP A 41 2.98 -2.20 -1.19
C TRP A 41 3.04 -2.75 0.23
N ASN A 42 3.51 -3.98 0.43
CA ASN A 42 3.75 -4.50 1.79
C ASN A 42 4.80 -3.68 2.54
N SER A 43 5.85 -3.19 1.85
CA SER A 43 6.85 -2.31 2.46
C SER A 43 6.24 -0.96 2.85
N VAL A 44 5.41 -0.37 1.99
CA VAL A 44 4.71 0.89 2.27
C VAL A 44 3.80 0.76 3.49
N MET A 45 3.05 -0.34 3.59
CA MET A 45 2.16 -0.60 4.73
C MET A 45 2.96 -0.75 6.04
N ARG A 46 4.07 -1.50 6.02
CA ARG A 46 4.97 -1.61 7.19
C ARG A 46 5.58 -0.28 7.60
N GLU A 47 5.92 0.56 6.63
CA GLU A 47 6.44 1.91 6.91
C GLU A 47 5.37 2.77 7.59
N ILE A 48 4.11 2.70 7.12
CA ILE A 48 2.98 3.38 7.76
C ILE A 48 2.77 2.84 9.18
N GLU A 49 2.74 1.52 9.39
CA GLU A 49 2.62 0.91 10.72
C GLU A 49 3.74 1.41 11.66
N ARG A 50 4.99 1.44 11.16
CA ARG A 50 6.16 1.87 11.93
C ARG A 50 6.09 3.35 12.32
N GLN A 51 5.68 4.22 11.39
CA GLN A 51 5.65 5.66 11.62
C GLN A 51 4.46 6.10 12.48
N THR A 52 3.37 5.33 12.48
CA THR A 52 2.12 5.71 13.15
C THR A 52 1.84 4.94 14.43
N GLY A 53 2.50 3.80 14.64
CA GLY A 53 2.12 2.83 15.69
C GLY A 53 0.76 2.17 15.43
N TYR A 54 0.10 2.49 14.31
CA TYR A 54 -1.19 1.97 13.93
C TYR A 54 -0.99 0.58 13.33
N ARG A 55 -1.27 -0.44 14.13
CA ARG A 55 -1.24 -1.85 13.74
C ARG A 55 -2.68 -2.27 13.43
N HIS A 56 -2.94 -2.69 12.20
CA HIS A 56 -4.26 -3.14 11.75
C HIS A 56 -4.26 -4.63 11.41
#